data_AF-A0A365QG27-F1
#
_entry.id   AF-A0A365QG27-F1
#
_cell.length_a   1.000
_cell.length_b   1.000
_cell.length_c   1.000
_cell.angle_alpha   90.00
_cell.angle_beta   90.00
_cell.angle_gamma   90.00
#
_symmetry.space_group_name_H-M   'P 1'
#
loop_
_entity.id
_entity.type
_entity.pdbx_description
1 polymer ?
#
loop_
_entity_poly.entity_id
_entity_poly.type
_entity_poly.pdbx_seq_one_letter_code
_entity_poly.pdbx_strand_id
1 'polypeptide(L)'
;TYVWRAALERWGPEACRVVELAERRFWLPRVSSTFHGRDIFAPVVAHLARGAALEAPGPRLSQLLEADLEQPADGRTGGMVGRIIHVDHFGNCITNITPQHLEQYGMGEQIVVQIIDQRIAGLSQTFSDVQVGALATLIGST
;
A
#
# COMPACT_ATOMS: atom_id res chain seq x y z
N THR A 1 1.94 -5.87 -0.06
CA THR A 1 2.39 -5.77 -1.46
C THR A 1 1.64 -4.67 -2.19
N TYR A 2 1.58 -3.46 -1.61
CA TYR A 2 0.89 -2.32 -2.25
C TYR A 2 1.84 -1.53 -3.16
N VAL A 3 3.12 -1.43 -2.80
CA VAL A 3 4.12 -0.64 -3.54
C VAL A 3 4.28 -1.13 -4.99
N TRP A 4 4.34 -2.44 -5.21
CA TRP A 4 4.47 -2.98 -6.58
C TRP A 4 3.22 -2.73 -7.42
N ARG A 5 2.02 -2.99 -6.88
CA ARG A 5 0.76 -2.74 -7.57
C ARG A 5 0.58 -1.24 -7.88
N ALA A 6 0.83 -0.38 -6.90
CA ALA A 6 0.81 1.07 -7.09
C ALA A 6 1.84 1.55 -8.12
N ALA A 7 3.03 0.93 -8.16
CA ALA A 7 4.04 1.24 -9.18
C ALA A 7 3.55 0.86 -10.60
N LEU A 8 2.96 -0.34 -10.75
CA LEU A 8 2.39 -0.80 -12.01
C LEU A 8 1.22 0.07 -12.47
N GLU A 9 0.32 0.46 -11.56
CA GLU A 9 -0.80 1.36 -11.87
C GLU A 9 -0.31 2.74 -12.29
N ARG A 10 0.71 3.27 -11.61
CA ARG A 10 1.22 4.63 -11.84
C ARG A 10 2.09 4.75 -13.08
N TRP A 11 2.97 3.77 -13.33
CA TRP A 11 4.00 3.86 -14.36
C TRP A 11 3.82 2.84 -15.49
N GLY A 12 2.93 1.86 -15.34
CA GLY A 12 2.75 0.77 -16.28
C GLY A 12 3.83 -0.33 -16.14
N PRO A 13 3.55 -1.55 -16.63
CA PRO A 13 4.46 -2.69 -16.52
C PRO A 13 5.77 -2.50 -17.28
N GLU A 14 5.75 -1.81 -18.42
CA GLU A 14 6.94 -1.59 -19.25
C GLU A 14 7.97 -0.64 -18.62
N ALA A 15 7.51 0.26 -17.75
CA ALA A 15 8.37 1.19 -17.02
C ALA A 15 8.90 0.59 -15.71
N CYS A 16 8.39 -0.56 -15.28
CA CYS A 16 8.76 -1.21 -14.04
C CYS A 16 9.71 -2.39 -14.30
N ARG A 17 10.80 -2.46 -13.54
CA ARG A 17 11.74 -3.60 -13.58
C ARG A 17 11.94 -4.16 -12.19
N VAL A 18 12.13 -5.47 -12.14
CA VAL A 18 12.39 -6.21 -10.92
C VAL A 18 13.72 -6.90 -11.05
N VAL A 19 14.57 -6.73 -10.05
CA VAL A 19 15.89 -7.36 -9.97
C VAL A 19 16.01 -8.06 -8.63
N GLU A 20 16.45 -9.31 -8.67
CA GLU A 20 16.78 -10.05 -7.46
C GLU A 20 18.10 -9.53 -6.89
N LEU A 21 18.13 -9.29 -5.57
CA LEU A 21 19.37 -8.95 -4.87
C LEU A 21 20.11 -10.25 -4.57
N ALA A 22 20.95 -10.72 -5.51
CA ALA A 22 21.66 -12.01 -5.42
C ALA A 22 23.19 -11.86 -5.34
N GLU A 23 23.72 -10.70 -5.75
CA GLU A 23 25.16 -10.45 -5.84
C GLU A 23 25.75 -9.98 -4.50
N ARG A 24 26.38 -10.90 -3.76
CA ARG A 24 26.95 -10.63 -2.42
C ARG A 24 27.96 -9.48 -2.35
N ARG A 25 28.62 -9.14 -3.47
CA ARG A 25 29.55 -8.00 -3.54
C ARG A 25 28.89 -6.65 -3.26
N PHE A 26 27.56 -6.57 -3.34
CA PHE A 26 26.77 -5.37 -3.01
C PHE A 26 26.26 -5.37 -1.56
N TRP A 27 26.57 -6.40 -0.77
CA TRP A 27 26.10 -6.55 0.61
C TRP A 27 27.23 -6.22 1.59
N LEU A 28 26.90 -6.13 2.88
CA LEU A 28 27.94 -6.12 3.90
C LEU A 28 28.63 -7.50 4.00
N PRO A 29 29.92 -7.57 4.40
CA PRO A 29 30.65 -8.84 4.51
C PRO A 29 30.01 -9.84 5.48
N ARG A 30 29.28 -9.35 6.48
CA ARG A 30 28.52 -10.18 7.43
C ARG A 30 27.04 -9.86 7.29
N VAL A 31 26.25 -10.89 7.02
CA VAL A 31 24.79 -10.81 6.93
C VAL A 31 24.20 -11.47 8.18
N SER A 32 23.45 -10.69 8.95
CA SER A 32 22.75 -11.12 10.16
C SER A 32 21.40 -11.72 9.81
N SER A 33 20.94 -12.71 10.58
CA SER A 33 19.64 -13.36 10.35
C SER A 33 18.42 -12.47 10.61
N THR A 34 18.57 -11.39 11.37
CA THR A 34 17.44 -10.55 11.83
C THR A 34 17.47 -9.12 11.29
N PHE A 35 18.48 -8.73 10.49
CA PHE A 35 18.61 -7.33 10.05
C PHE A 35 19.11 -7.17 8.60
N HIS A 36 18.44 -7.83 7.66
CA HIS A 36 18.72 -7.68 6.23
C HIS A 36 18.53 -6.24 5.70
N GLY A 37 17.71 -5.41 6.37
CA GLY A 37 17.59 -3.97 6.09
C GLY A 37 18.93 -3.27 6.05
N ARG A 38 19.77 -3.50 7.07
CA ARG A 38 21.11 -2.94 7.19
C ARG A 38 22.12 -3.69 6.32
N ASP A 39 22.04 -5.02 6.30
CA ASP A 39 23.12 -5.86 5.76
C ASP A 39 23.04 -6.09 4.24
N ILE A 40 21.84 -5.99 3.66
CA ILE A 40 21.57 -6.26 2.23
C ILE A 40 20.93 -5.02 1.57
N PHE A 41 19.77 -4.56 2.06
CA PHE A 41 19.00 -3.53 1.36
C PHE A 41 19.71 -2.17 1.34
N ALA A 42 20.17 -1.68 2.50
CA ALA A 42 20.86 -0.39 2.59
C ALA A 42 22.12 -0.29 1.70
N PRO A 43 23.07 -1.24 1.71
CA PRO A 43 24.27 -1.15 0.86
C PRO A 43 23.93 -1.29 -0.63
N VAL A 44 22.98 -2.15 -1.01
CA VAL A 44 22.51 -2.23 -2.41
C VAL A 44 21.98 -0.88 -2.88
N VAL A 45 21.11 -0.24 -2.10
CA VAL A 45 20.57 1.08 -2.43
C VAL A 45 21.68 2.12 -2.51
N ALA A 46 22.68 2.07 -1.62
CA ALA A 46 23.83 2.98 -1.68
C ALA A 46 24.65 2.80 -2.98
N HIS A 47 24.84 1.57 -3.46
CA HIS A 47 25.50 1.32 -4.74
C HIS A 47 24.68 1.83 -5.93
N LEU A 48 23.37 1.59 -5.94
CA LEU A 48 22.48 2.10 -6.98
C LEU A 48 22.47 3.64 -7.01
N ALA A 49 22.38 4.28 -5.84
CA ALA A 49 22.43 5.74 -5.71
C ALA A 49 23.78 6.34 -6.18
N ARG A 50 24.86 5.55 -6.15
CA ARG A 50 26.18 5.90 -6.69
C ARG A 50 26.33 5.63 -8.19
N GLY A 51 25.28 5.19 -8.87
CA GLY A 51 25.26 4.96 -10.32
C GLY A 51 25.56 3.53 -10.75
N ALA A 52 25.52 2.54 -9.84
CA ALA A 52 25.51 1.14 -10.27
C ALA A 52 24.28 0.88 -11.16
N ALA A 53 24.45 0.09 -12.22
CA ALA A 53 23.33 -0.32 -13.07
C ALA A 53 22.29 -1.09 -12.25
N LEU A 54 21.01 -0.95 -12.61
CA LEU A 54 19.89 -1.57 -11.88
C LEU A 54 20.01 -3.10 -11.87
N GLU A 55 20.56 -3.68 -12.94
CA GLU A 55 20.78 -5.11 -13.14
C GLU A 55 22.07 -5.62 -12.48
N ALA A 56 22.89 -4.74 -11.92
CA ALA A 56 24.16 -5.13 -11.31
C ALA A 56 24.01 -5.97 -10.02
N PRO A 57 23.00 -5.75 -9.16
CA PRO A 57 22.78 -6.53 -7.94
C PRO A 57 22.27 -7.97 -8.16
N GLY A 58 21.90 -8.36 -9.38
CA GLY A 58 21.47 -9.73 -9.70
C GLY A 58 20.56 -9.83 -10.92
N PRO A 59 19.95 -11.01 -11.15
CA PRO A 59 19.16 -11.26 -12.35
C PRO A 59 17.84 -10.47 -12.36
N ARG A 60 17.38 -10.11 -13.55
CA ARG A 60 16.03 -9.59 -13.75
C ARG A 60 15.01 -10.69 -13.47
N LEU A 61 13.98 -10.37 -12.70
CA LEU A 61 12.82 -11.21 -12.50
C LEU A 61 11.71 -10.79 -13.47
N SER A 62 11.05 -11.77 -14.08
CA SER A 62 9.87 -11.56 -14.92
C SER A 62 8.58 -11.44 -14.10
N GLN A 63 8.58 -11.98 -12.88
CA GLN A 63 7.42 -12.02 -12.00
C GLN A 63 7.85 -11.85 -10.55
N LEU A 64 6.97 -11.22 -9.76
CA LEU A 64 7.09 -11.14 -8.32
C LEU A 64 6.12 -12.12 -7.68
N LEU A 65 6.51 -12.68 -6.54
CA LEU A 65 5.56 -13.36 -5.68
C LEU A 65 4.65 -12.29 -5.05
N GLU A 66 3.40 -12.25 -5.51
CA GLU A 66 2.39 -11.40 -4.89
C GLU A 66 1.75 -12.13 -3.73
N ALA A 67 1.75 -11.48 -2.56
CA ALA A 67 0.88 -11.91 -1.48
C ALA A 67 -0.58 -11.75 -1.92
N ASP A 68 -1.39 -12.78 -1.68
CA ASP A 68 -2.84 -12.69 -1.83
C ASP A 68 -3.39 -11.81 -0.70
N LEU A 69 -3.61 -10.54 -1.03
CA LEU A 69 -4.19 -9.57 -0.11
C LEU A 69 -5.70 -9.57 -0.32
N GLU A 70 -6.43 -9.69 0.78
CA GLU A 70 -7.89 -9.66 0.75
C GLU A 70 -8.38 -8.35 0.14
N GLN A 71 -9.16 -8.48 -0.93
CA GLN A 71 -9.77 -7.36 -1.64
C GLN A 71 -11.15 -7.04 -1.05
N PRO A 72 -11.62 -5.78 -1.13
CA PRO A 72 -13.01 -5.47 -0.87
C PRO A 72 -13.93 -6.33 -1.74
N ALA A 73 -15.06 -6.76 -1.18
CA ALA A 73 -16.01 -7.64 -1.82
C ALA A 73 -17.43 -7.05 -1.80
N ASP A 74 -18.31 -7.59 -2.62
CA ASP A 74 -19.72 -7.19 -2.63
C ASP A 74 -20.40 -7.53 -1.31
N GLY A 75 -21.12 -6.55 -0.76
CA GLY A 75 -21.96 -6.71 0.41
C GLY A 75 -23.22 -7.52 0.10
N ARG A 76 -23.62 -8.40 1.02
CA ARG A 76 -24.82 -9.24 0.88
C ARG A 76 -26.11 -8.44 0.68
N THR A 77 -26.17 -7.22 1.19
CA THR A 77 -27.33 -6.32 1.12
C THR A 77 -27.08 -5.14 0.17
N GLY A 78 -26.11 -5.27 -0.73
CA GLY A 78 -25.63 -4.19 -1.58
C GLY A 78 -24.49 -3.37 -0.94
N GLY A 79 -23.77 -2.64 -1.78
CA GLY A 79 -22.58 -1.89 -1.39
C GLY A 79 -21.32 -2.77 -1.31
N MET A 80 -20.24 -2.21 -0.78
CA MET A 80 -18.93 -2.88 -0.68
C MET A 80 -18.55 -3.12 0.77
N VAL A 81 -17.93 -4.27 1.04
CA VAL A 81 -17.39 -4.63 2.34
C VAL A 81 -15.86 -4.73 2.23
N GLY A 82 -15.17 -3.91 3.00
CA GLY A 82 -13.73 -3.98 3.20
C GLY A 82 -13.38 -4.37 4.64
N ARG A 83 -12.09 -4.29 4.96
CA ARG A 83 -11.54 -4.56 6.29
C ARG A 83 -10.63 -3.44 6.74
N ILE A 84 -10.56 -3.26 8.06
CA ILE A 84 -9.52 -2.45 8.69
C ILE A 84 -8.20 -3.21 8.57
N ILE A 85 -7.24 -2.64 7.86
CA ILE A 85 -5.91 -3.22 7.63
C ILE A 85 -4.85 -2.60 8.54
N HIS A 86 -5.13 -1.43 9.11
CA HIS A 86 -4.23 -0.75 10.03
C HIS A 86 -5.02 0.18 10.95
N VAL A 87 -4.56 0.30 12.20
CA VAL A 87 -4.97 1.36 13.11
C VAL A 87 -3.71 2.16 13.41
N ASP A 88 -3.71 3.43 13.02
CA ASP A 88 -2.54 4.28 13.21
C ASP A 88 -2.37 4.73 14.67
N HIS A 89 -1.30 5.47 14.97
CA HIS A 89 -1.02 5.93 16.32
C HIS A 89 -2.06 6.93 16.86
N PHE A 90 -2.81 7.59 15.99
CA PHE A 90 -3.89 8.51 16.36
C PHE A 90 -5.23 7.79 16.60
N GLY A 91 -5.32 6.51 16.26
CA GLY A 91 -6.53 5.71 16.34
C GLY A 91 -7.38 5.71 15.06
N ASN A 92 -6.87 6.23 13.95
CA ASN A 92 -7.59 6.19 12.67
C ASN A 92 -7.63 4.75 12.16
N CYS A 93 -8.81 4.29 11.77
CA CYS A 93 -9.01 2.98 11.17
C CYS A 93 -8.83 3.07 9.65
N ILE A 94 -7.71 2.53 9.14
CA ILE A 94 -7.40 2.50 7.71
C ILE A 94 -7.96 1.22 7.11
N THR A 95 -8.73 1.35 6.04
CA THR A 95 -9.35 0.21 5.35
C THR A 95 -8.57 -0.21 4.10
N ASN A 96 -8.88 -1.39 3.55
CA ASN A 96 -8.42 -1.81 2.22
C ASN A 96 -9.28 -1.28 1.07
N ILE A 97 -10.25 -0.39 1.33
CA ILE A 97 -11.07 0.25 0.30
C ILE A 97 -10.31 1.46 -0.23
N THR A 98 -10.19 1.57 -1.55
CA THR A 98 -9.41 2.61 -2.23
C THR A 98 -10.34 3.53 -3.01
N PRO A 99 -9.90 4.74 -3.41
CA PRO A 99 -10.69 5.61 -4.29
C PRO A 99 -11.13 4.92 -5.58
N GLN A 100 -10.27 4.11 -6.17
CA GLN A 100 -10.57 3.34 -7.38
C GLN A 100 -11.71 2.35 -7.14
N HIS A 101 -11.76 1.71 -5.97
CA HIS A 101 -12.87 0.84 -5.60
C HIS A 101 -14.20 1.61 -5.51
N LEU A 102 -14.18 2.83 -4.96
CA LEU A 102 -15.38 3.69 -4.88
C LEU A 102 -15.86 4.14 -6.26
N GLU A 103 -14.93 4.54 -7.13
CA GLU A 103 -15.20 4.90 -8.53
C GLU A 103 -15.81 3.74 -9.31
N GLN A 104 -15.21 2.55 -9.21
CA GLN A 104 -15.70 1.32 -9.87
C GLN A 104 -17.11 0.95 -9.43
N TYR A 105 -17.44 1.18 -8.16
CA TYR A 105 -18.77 0.90 -7.62
C TYR A 105 -19.81 1.98 -7.95
N GLY A 106 -19.40 3.09 -8.58
CA GLY A 106 -20.27 4.24 -8.82
C GLY A 106 -20.76 4.89 -7.53
N MET A 107 -20.01 4.76 -6.43
CA MET A 107 -20.33 5.43 -5.16
C MET A 107 -20.00 6.92 -5.32
N GLY A 108 -21.00 7.72 -5.74
CA GLY A 108 -20.89 9.18 -5.82
C GLY A 108 -20.88 9.86 -4.44
N GLU A 109 -21.43 11.07 -4.34
CA GLU A 109 -21.42 11.88 -3.11
C GLU A 109 -22.25 11.30 -1.94
N GLN A 110 -23.07 10.27 -2.18
CA GLN A 110 -23.95 9.66 -1.18
C GLN A 110 -23.35 8.39 -0.54
N ILE A 111 -22.08 8.45 -0.17
CA ILE A 111 -21.44 7.35 0.56
C ILE A 111 -22.00 7.27 1.97
N VAL A 112 -22.28 6.06 2.43
CA VAL A 112 -22.55 5.78 3.83
C VAL A 112 -21.59 4.69 4.26
N VAL A 113 -20.77 5.00 5.26
CA VAL A 113 -19.87 4.03 5.88
C VAL A 113 -20.53 3.49 7.13
N GLN A 114 -20.56 2.16 7.24
CA GLN A 114 -21.00 1.47 8.43
C GLN A 114 -19.82 0.70 9.03
N ILE A 115 -19.58 0.92 10.32
CA ILE A 115 -18.57 0.23 11.10
C ILE A 115 -19.17 -0.15 12.45
N ILE A 116 -19.23 -1.45 12.76
CA ILE A 116 -19.89 -1.98 13.96
C ILE A 116 -21.35 -1.48 14.03
N ASP A 117 -21.68 -0.63 15.01
CA ASP A 117 -22.99 -0.03 15.26
C ASP A 117 -23.06 1.44 14.81
N GLN A 118 -21.97 1.96 14.25
CA GLN A 118 -21.85 3.34 13.81
C GLN A 118 -22.15 3.48 12.32
N ARG A 119 -22.86 4.55 11.97
CA ARG A 119 -23.17 4.94 10.59
C ARG A 119 -22.71 6.37 10.35
N ILE A 120 -21.83 6.54 9.38
CA ILE A 120 -21.20 7.82 9.04
C ILE A 120 -21.62 8.17 7.60
N ALA A 121 -22.23 9.33 7.42
CA ALA A 121 -22.70 9.78 6.11
C ALA A 121 -21.64 10.68 5.47
N GLY A 122 -21.37 10.44 4.19
CA GLY A 122 -20.47 11.22 3.37
C GLY A 122 -18.99 10.95 3.63
N LEU A 123 -18.17 11.66 2.85
CA LEU A 123 -16.73 11.76 3.01
C LEU A 123 -16.37 13.19 3.43
N SER A 124 -15.66 13.31 4.54
CA SER A 124 -14.97 14.52 4.96
C SER A 124 -13.69 14.72 4.14
N GLN A 125 -13.30 15.97 3.93
CA GLN A 125 -12.02 16.35 3.33
C GLN A 125 -10.91 16.38 4.37
N THR A 126 -11.25 16.77 5.61
CA THR A 126 -10.31 16.88 6.72
C THR A 126 -10.97 16.55 8.06
N PHE A 127 -10.15 16.29 9.07
CA PHE A 127 -10.61 16.02 10.44
C PHE A 127 -11.40 17.18 11.06
N SER A 128 -11.15 18.41 10.59
CA SER A 128 -11.86 19.61 11.08
C SER A 128 -13.28 19.77 10.51
N ASP A 129 -13.70 18.93 9.56
CA ASP A 129 -15.04 19.00 8.98
C ASP A 129 -16.12 18.45 9.92
N VAL A 130 -15.71 17.81 11.02
CA VAL A 130 -16.60 17.27 12.05
C VAL A 130 -16.31 17.89 13.41
N GLN A 131 -17.30 17.85 14.31
CA GLN A 131 -17.10 18.30 15.69
C GLN A 131 -16.09 17.40 16.41
N VAL A 132 -15.36 17.98 17.36
CA VAL A 132 -14.41 17.22 18.20
C VAL A 132 -15.16 16.05 18.87
N GLY A 133 -14.63 14.83 18.67
CA GLY A 133 -15.21 13.59 19.19
C GLY A 133 -16.24 12.93 18.27
N ALA A 134 -16.63 13.56 17.16
CA ALA A 134 -17.47 12.93 16.14
C ALA A 134 -16.63 12.05 15.20
N LEU A 135 -17.27 11.03 14.62
CA LEU A 135 -16.66 10.16 13.62
C LEU A 135 -16.63 10.85 12.25
N ALA A 136 -15.53 10.67 11.52
CA ALA A 136 -15.38 11.10 10.14
C ALA A 136 -14.90 9.93 9.28
N THR A 137 -15.36 9.91 8.03
CA THR A 137 -14.78 9.07 6.98
C THR A 137 -14.08 10.00 6.01
N LEU A 138 -12.84 9.70 5.64
CA LEU A 138 -12.10 10.50 4.65
C LEU A 138 -11.29 9.59 3.74
N ILE A 139 -10.95 10.11 2.56
CA ILE A 139 -9.95 9.49 1.70
C ILE A 139 -8.57 9.90 2.21
N GLY A 140 -7.81 8.93 2.71
CA GLY A 140 -6.45 9.15 3.20
C GLY A 140 -5.51 9.65 2.10
N SER A 141 -4.47 10.37 2.48
CA SER A 141 -3.47 10.94 1.56
C SER A 141 -2.37 9.96 1.13
N THR A 142 -2.50 8.67 1.44
CA THR A 142 -1.44 7.65 1.30
C THR A 142 -1.93 6.39 0.61
#